data_AF-A0A140K7E6-F1
#
_entry.id   AF-A0A140K7E6-F1
#
_cell.length_a   1.000
_cell.length_b   1.000
_cell.length_c   1.000
_cell.angle_alpha   90.00
_cell.angle_beta   90.00
_cell.angle_gamma   90.00
#
_symmetry.space_group_name_H-M   'P 1'
#
loop_
_entity.id
_entity.type
_entity.pdbx_description
1 polymer ?
#
loop_
_entity_poly.entity_id
_entity_poly.type
_entity_poly.pdbx_seq_one_letter_code
_entity_poly.pdbx_strand_id
1 'polypeptide(L)'
;MDFPNATQIKAVKTYIKQTWKTLTRSQKDLLVAAKDPKINHDGNRPWLVYVSPQEDLQRIKTSLQQILSREELAKLELRILPAEPEAITEHGLLYLPHPYVVPGGRFNEMYGWDSYFIILGLLQDKEIELAKSMVEQLAYEIEHYGTILNANRTYLLTRSQPPIFTPAILKVYEHTQDRQWLQSMLPIIETYYYYWNVPPHLNPTTGLSHYAALGKGPAPEVVMSELDEQGKTHYDRVKEYYRQFKFDDYDINLYYDRDRDELTELFYQGDRSMRESGFDISNRFGPFSIDIIHYAPVCLNVLLYQMEADTARINDILGYSGAASQWRDRASLRQKRINQFLWDEEAGLYFDYNFRTDQRRQYEYATTFYPLWVGIASDEQAQRVWQNLDKFEEAGGILTSTHVSGNQWDAPFGWAPLNLIAVEGLLRYGYEEDAKRIARKFLAMTIQEFTKYGTLVEKYDVCECSSNVSDEIFFGYSSNEIGFGWTNGVVLELLKILDL
;
A
#
# COMPACT_ATOMS: atom_id res chain seq x y z
N MET A 1 16.69 7.71 -22.75
CA MET A 1 17.70 7.90 -21.70
C MET A 1 18.78 6.86 -21.86
N ASP A 2 20.04 7.20 -21.59
CA ASP A 2 21.11 6.20 -21.56
C ASP A 2 20.94 5.28 -20.35
N PHE A 3 21.21 4.00 -20.53
CA PHE A 3 21.13 3.06 -19.43
C PHE A 3 22.31 3.27 -18.45
N PRO A 4 22.09 3.21 -17.12
CA PRO A 4 23.13 3.51 -16.14
C PRO A 4 24.34 2.58 -16.24
N ASN A 5 25.55 3.13 -16.06
CA ASN A 5 26.76 2.34 -16.03
C ASN A 5 26.98 1.65 -14.66
N ALA A 6 27.93 0.72 -14.61
CA ALA A 6 28.23 -0.06 -13.40
C ALA A 6 28.58 0.81 -12.17
N THR A 7 29.20 1.97 -12.37
CA THR A 7 29.54 2.90 -11.28
C THR A 7 28.28 3.53 -10.68
N GLN A 8 27.34 3.97 -11.52
CA GLN A 8 26.06 4.52 -11.08
C GLN A 8 25.21 3.48 -10.37
N ILE A 9 25.14 2.25 -10.92
CA ILE A 9 24.43 1.13 -10.29
C ILE A 9 25.03 0.80 -8.92
N LYS A 10 26.37 0.77 -8.81
CA LYS A 10 27.04 0.56 -7.52
C LYS A 10 26.74 1.67 -6.51
N ALA A 11 26.67 2.93 -6.96
CA ALA A 11 26.38 4.06 -6.10
C ALA A 11 24.95 3.96 -5.52
N VAL A 12 23.95 3.65 -6.34
CA VAL A 12 22.56 3.51 -5.86
C VAL A 12 22.40 2.31 -4.93
N LYS A 13 23.03 1.16 -5.21
CA LYS A 13 23.04 0.00 -4.30
C LYS A 13 23.66 0.36 -2.94
N THR A 14 24.75 1.13 -2.95
CA THR A 14 25.41 1.59 -1.72
C THR A 14 24.53 2.54 -0.92
N TYR A 15 23.86 3.47 -1.60
CA TYR A 15 22.87 4.37 -0.99
C TYR A 15 21.75 3.57 -0.32
N ILE A 16 21.08 2.68 -1.07
CA ILE A 16 19.97 1.85 -0.56
C ILE A 16 20.39 1.07 0.69
N LYS A 17 21.56 0.41 0.64
CA LYS A 17 22.10 -0.36 1.79
C LYS A 17 22.28 0.48 3.05
N GLN A 18 22.67 1.75 2.90
CA GLN A 18 22.81 2.68 4.03
C GLN A 18 21.44 3.16 4.52
N THR A 19 20.54 3.44 3.58
CA THR A 19 19.19 3.95 3.84
C THR A 19 18.35 2.98 4.67
N TRP A 20 18.49 1.65 4.52
CA TRP A 20 17.81 0.69 5.40
C TRP A 20 18.06 0.94 6.88
N LYS A 21 19.29 1.32 7.25
CA LYS A 21 19.62 1.66 8.65
C LYS A 21 18.92 2.93 9.11
N THR A 22 18.86 3.94 8.24
CA THR A 22 18.22 5.23 8.54
C THR A 22 16.69 5.12 8.63
N LEU A 23 16.09 4.24 7.83
CA LEU A 23 14.65 3.98 7.81
C LEU A 23 14.21 2.99 8.89
N THR A 24 15.14 2.26 9.51
CA THR A 24 14.80 1.34 10.60
C THR A 24 14.32 2.13 11.83
N ARG A 25 13.28 1.64 12.47
CA ARG A 25 12.80 2.04 13.79
C ARG A 25 12.79 0.82 14.69
N SER A 26 13.07 1.04 15.97
CA SER A 26 13.04 0.03 17.02
C SER A 26 12.63 0.67 18.34
N GLN A 27 12.61 -0.10 19.43
CA GLN A 27 12.41 0.45 20.77
C GLN A 27 13.43 1.54 21.16
N LYS A 28 14.64 1.52 20.57
CA LYS A 28 15.65 2.58 20.75
C LYS A 28 15.24 3.90 20.09
N ASP A 29 14.42 3.81 19.05
CA ASP A 29 13.98 4.93 18.23
C ASP A 29 12.54 5.34 18.59
N LEU A 30 11.99 4.84 19.70
CA LEU A 30 10.58 5.02 20.03
C LEU A 30 10.16 6.49 20.12
N LEU A 31 11.02 7.36 20.67
CA LEU A 31 10.75 8.81 20.68
C LEU A 31 10.76 9.41 19.27
N VAL A 32 11.63 8.92 18.38
CA VAL A 32 11.67 9.37 16.98
C VAL A 32 10.39 8.93 16.26
N ALA A 33 9.98 7.67 16.44
CA ALA A 33 8.75 7.13 15.88
C ALA A 33 7.50 7.82 16.45
N ALA A 34 7.49 8.17 17.74
CA ALA A 34 6.32 8.78 18.37
C ALA A 34 6.03 10.20 17.87
N LYS A 35 7.07 10.95 17.44
CA LYS A 35 6.90 12.26 16.80
C LYS A 35 6.10 12.15 15.51
N ASP A 36 5.05 12.94 15.42
CA ASP A 36 4.15 12.95 14.29
C ASP A 36 3.97 14.38 13.75
N PRO A 37 4.54 14.71 12.57
CA PRO A 37 4.35 16.03 11.97
C PRO A 37 2.93 16.21 11.39
N LYS A 38 2.09 15.16 11.37
CA LYS A 38 0.76 15.16 10.76
C LYS A 38 -0.35 15.61 11.71
N ILE A 39 -0.04 15.79 13.00
CA ILE A 39 -1.00 16.22 14.01
C ILE A 39 -0.42 17.39 14.80
N ASN A 40 -1.31 18.24 15.32
CA ASN A 40 -0.90 19.32 16.19
C ASN A 40 -0.37 18.75 17.52
N HIS A 41 0.80 19.22 17.94
CA HIS A 41 1.43 18.81 19.19
C HIS A 41 1.85 20.04 20.01
N ASP A 42 1.41 20.08 21.27
CA ASP A 42 1.93 21.03 22.27
C ASP A 42 3.29 20.52 22.74
N GLY A 43 4.36 21.24 22.38
CA GLY A 43 5.74 20.85 22.69
C GLY A 43 6.06 20.73 24.19
N ASN A 44 5.15 21.15 25.08
CA ASN A 44 5.27 20.93 26.52
C ASN A 44 4.68 19.59 27.00
N ARG A 45 4.00 18.85 26.13
CA ARG A 45 3.41 17.55 26.44
C ARG A 45 4.28 16.40 25.93
N PRO A 46 4.28 15.24 26.62
CA PRO A 46 4.92 14.05 26.10
C PRO A 46 4.21 13.52 24.85
N TRP A 47 4.94 12.81 23.99
CA TRP A 47 4.36 12.09 22.87
C TRP A 47 3.69 10.80 23.36
N LEU A 48 2.50 10.53 22.84
CA LEU A 48 1.70 9.38 23.26
C LEU A 48 2.11 8.12 22.50
N VAL A 49 2.30 7.04 23.25
CA VAL A 49 2.48 5.68 22.73
C VAL A 49 1.40 4.80 23.35
N TYR A 50 0.57 4.21 22.51
CA TYR A 50 -0.52 3.32 22.91
C TYR A 50 -0.08 1.87 22.83
N VAL A 51 -0.26 1.16 23.94
CA VAL A 51 0.11 -0.24 24.12
C VAL A 51 -1.17 -1.08 24.13
N SER A 52 -1.17 -2.21 23.42
CA SER A 52 -2.31 -3.13 23.39
C SER A 52 -2.74 -3.54 24.81
N PRO A 53 -4.04 -3.65 25.12
CA PRO A 53 -4.49 -4.15 26.42
C PRO A 53 -4.10 -5.60 26.69
N GLN A 54 -3.65 -6.34 25.66
CA GLN A 54 -3.16 -7.71 25.77
C GLN A 54 -1.69 -7.79 26.27
N GLU A 55 -1.02 -6.64 26.39
CA GLU A 55 0.38 -6.53 26.78
C GLU A 55 0.59 -6.15 28.24
N ASP A 56 1.76 -6.51 28.79
CA ASP A 56 2.18 -6.03 30.10
C ASP A 56 2.88 -4.67 29.98
N LEU A 57 2.10 -3.61 30.20
CA LEU A 57 2.58 -2.23 30.19
C LEU A 57 3.75 -1.98 31.16
N GLN A 58 3.78 -2.63 32.34
CA GLN A 58 4.87 -2.42 33.29
C GLN A 58 6.16 -3.07 32.82
N ARG A 59 6.07 -4.29 32.26
CA ARG A 59 7.22 -4.94 31.64
C ARG A 59 7.78 -4.11 30.48
N ILE A 60 6.93 -3.57 29.61
CA ILE A 60 7.35 -2.68 28.52
C ILE A 60 8.04 -1.43 29.09
N LYS A 61 7.46 -0.77 30.11
CA LYS A 61 8.09 0.39 30.77
C LYS A 61 9.47 0.05 31.33
N THR A 62 9.62 -1.08 32.03
CA THR A 62 10.91 -1.52 32.57
C THR A 62 11.92 -1.81 31.46
N SER A 63 11.50 -2.42 30.35
CA SER A 63 12.36 -2.65 29.19
C SER A 63 12.83 -1.34 28.56
N LEU A 64 11.92 -0.39 28.35
CA LEU A 64 12.26 0.93 27.80
C LEU A 64 13.20 1.72 28.72
N GLN A 65 13.08 1.58 30.04
CA GLN A 65 14.01 2.17 31.02
C GLN A 65 15.45 1.67 30.90
N GLN A 66 15.65 0.49 30.31
CA GLN A 66 16.99 -0.07 30.06
C GLN A 66 17.57 0.38 28.71
N ILE A 67 16.72 0.87 27.80
CA ILE A 67 17.06 1.15 26.41
C ILE A 67 17.18 2.67 26.16
N LEU A 68 16.24 3.44 26.69
CA LEU A 68 16.13 4.88 26.48
C LEU A 68 16.71 5.67 27.66
N SER A 69 17.23 6.86 27.37
CA SER A 69 17.65 7.79 28.41
C SER A 69 16.46 8.31 29.23
N ARG A 70 16.74 8.80 30.45
CA ARG A 70 15.70 9.43 31.29
C ARG A 70 15.05 10.64 30.60
N GLU A 71 15.80 11.38 29.80
CA GLU A 71 15.29 12.53 29.06
C GLU A 71 14.32 12.10 27.96
N GLU A 72 14.63 11.04 27.23
CA GLU A 72 13.76 10.50 26.19
C GLU A 72 12.47 9.94 26.79
N LEU A 73 12.58 9.20 27.90
CA LEU A 73 11.42 8.65 28.61
C LEU A 73 10.50 9.75 29.16
N ALA A 74 11.04 10.87 29.62
CA ALA A 74 10.24 12.00 30.09
C ALA A 74 9.42 12.66 28.96
N LYS A 75 9.82 12.46 27.70
CA LYS A 75 9.12 12.94 26.50
C LYS A 75 8.12 11.92 25.95
N LEU A 76 7.93 10.79 26.61
CA LEU A 76 7.02 9.72 26.20
C LEU A 76 5.99 9.45 27.31
N GLU A 77 4.74 9.26 26.91
CA GLU A 77 3.68 8.79 27.79
C GLU A 77 3.06 7.53 27.21
N LEU A 78 3.24 6.42 27.93
CA LEU A 78 2.64 5.13 27.53
C LEU A 78 1.26 4.98 28.15
N ARG A 79 0.26 4.74 27.30
CA ARG A 79 -1.15 4.51 27.67
C ARG A 79 -1.60 3.14 27.19
N ILE A 80 -2.55 2.53 27.91
CA ILE A 80 -3.27 1.36 27.38
C ILE A 80 -4.21 1.85 26.28
N LEU A 81 -4.22 1.15 25.15
CA LEU A 81 -5.15 1.38 24.06
C LEU A 81 -6.59 1.11 24.53
N PRO A 82 -7.51 2.09 24.42
CA PRO A 82 -8.92 1.85 24.69
C PRO A 82 -9.49 0.75 23.80
N ALA A 83 -10.50 0.03 24.28
CA ALA A 83 -11.14 -1.04 23.50
C ALA A 83 -11.82 -0.53 22.22
N GLU A 84 -12.44 0.66 22.30
CA GLU A 84 -13.13 1.30 21.19
C GLU A 84 -12.28 2.46 20.63
N PRO A 85 -11.95 2.48 19.32
CA PRO A 85 -11.19 3.56 18.70
C PRO A 85 -11.80 4.96 18.91
N GLU A 86 -13.13 5.08 18.99
CA GLU A 86 -13.85 6.34 19.18
C GLU A 86 -13.59 6.98 20.56
N ALA A 87 -13.11 6.20 21.53
CA ALA A 87 -12.72 6.72 22.85
C ALA A 87 -11.38 7.47 22.83
N ILE A 88 -10.64 7.44 21.70
CA ILE A 88 -9.34 8.06 21.56
C ILE A 88 -9.52 9.53 21.16
N THR A 89 -9.30 10.44 22.11
CA THR A 89 -9.38 11.90 21.88
C THR A 89 -8.01 12.55 21.65
N GLU A 90 -6.92 11.88 22.06
CA GLU A 90 -5.55 12.33 21.82
C GLU A 90 -4.84 11.25 21.00
N HIS A 91 -4.24 11.64 19.87
CA HIS A 91 -3.65 10.69 18.95
C HIS A 91 -2.17 10.40 19.25
N GLY A 92 -1.72 9.19 18.92
CA GLY A 92 -0.37 8.73 19.22
C GLY A 92 0.07 7.54 18.37
N LEU A 93 1.31 7.11 18.58
CA LEU A 93 1.89 5.91 17.96
C LEU A 93 1.30 4.65 18.61
N LEU A 94 1.05 3.61 17.84
CA LEU A 94 0.78 2.26 18.34
C LEU A 94 2.10 1.51 18.52
N TYR A 95 2.27 0.94 19.71
CA TYR A 95 3.49 0.24 20.10
C TYR A 95 3.75 -0.97 19.21
N LEU A 96 5.03 -1.21 18.93
CA LEU A 96 5.48 -2.27 18.06
C LEU A 96 6.75 -2.86 18.71
N PRO A 97 6.80 -4.16 19.05
CA PRO A 97 7.82 -4.69 19.95
C PRO A 97 9.20 -4.86 19.30
N HIS A 98 9.28 -5.08 17.99
CA HIS A 98 10.51 -5.40 17.27
C HIS A 98 10.86 -4.36 16.19
N PRO A 99 12.07 -4.41 15.61
CA PRO A 99 12.46 -3.48 14.55
C PRO A 99 11.59 -3.59 13.30
N TYR A 100 11.33 -2.45 12.68
CA TYR A 100 10.64 -2.34 11.40
C TYR A 100 11.25 -1.20 10.58
N VAL A 101 10.91 -1.10 9.31
CA VAL A 101 11.41 -0.11 8.37
C VAL A 101 10.23 0.74 7.89
N VAL A 102 10.39 2.06 7.95
CA VAL A 102 9.37 3.02 7.51
C VAL A 102 9.58 3.39 6.03
N PRO A 103 8.57 3.93 5.33
CA PRO A 103 8.74 4.38 3.95
C PRO A 103 9.81 5.46 3.80
N GLY A 104 9.80 6.51 4.63
CA GLY A 104 10.76 7.61 4.56
C GLY A 104 10.12 8.99 4.61
N GLY A 105 10.94 10.04 4.60
CA GLY A 105 10.46 11.42 4.69
C GLY A 105 9.65 11.70 5.97
N ARG A 106 8.43 12.23 5.83
CA ARG A 106 7.49 12.52 6.94
C ARG A 106 6.87 11.27 7.59
N PHE A 107 7.04 10.10 6.99
CA PHE A 107 6.44 8.84 7.44
C PHE A 107 7.36 8.14 8.45
N ASN A 108 6.96 8.12 9.72
CA ASN A 108 7.70 7.53 10.84
C ASN A 108 7.03 6.26 11.39
N GLU A 109 6.02 5.79 10.68
CA GLU A 109 5.20 4.64 11.01
C GLU A 109 5.56 3.45 10.11
N MET A 110 5.26 2.24 10.58
CA MET A 110 5.20 1.07 9.73
C MET A 110 3.94 1.15 8.87
N TYR A 111 4.08 1.02 7.55
CA TYR A 111 2.95 1.03 6.60
C TYR A 111 2.66 -0.39 6.09
N GLY A 112 1.39 -0.70 5.90
CA GLY A 112 0.91 -2.04 5.56
C GLY A 112 1.50 -2.60 4.27
N TRP A 113 1.17 -2.00 3.11
CA TRP A 113 1.55 -2.58 1.81
C TRP A 113 2.98 -2.25 1.36
N ASP A 114 3.50 -1.08 1.74
CA ASP A 114 4.91 -0.67 1.54
C ASP A 114 5.87 -1.72 2.07
N SER A 115 5.51 -2.33 3.21
CA SER A 115 6.29 -3.35 3.91
C SER A 115 6.67 -4.50 2.99
N TYR A 116 5.81 -4.92 2.05
CA TYR A 116 6.16 -6.01 1.12
C TYR A 116 7.35 -5.65 0.24
N PHE A 117 7.31 -4.48 -0.40
CA PHE A 117 8.39 -4.04 -1.30
C PHE A 117 9.68 -3.77 -0.53
N ILE A 118 9.57 -3.26 0.71
CA ILE A 118 10.72 -3.11 1.61
C ILE A 118 11.31 -4.47 1.97
N ILE A 119 10.48 -5.46 2.33
CA ILE A 119 10.92 -6.83 2.64
C ILE A 119 11.68 -7.44 1.46
N LEU A 120 11.21 -7.27 0.23
CA LEU A 120 11.94 -7.72 -0.96
C LEU A 120 13.35 -7.11 -1.03
N GLY A 121 13.45 -5.78 -0.87
CA GLY A 121 14.73 -5.06 -0.83
C GLY A 121 15.68 -5.54 0.26
N LEU A 122 15.16 -5.72 1.48
CA LEU A 122 15.93 -6.23 2.62
C LEU A 122 16.48 -7.64 2.34
N LEU A 123 15.68 -8.51 1.71
CA LEU A 123 16.11 -9.86 1.34
C LEU A 123 17.21 -9.83 0.27
N GLN A 124 17.14 -8.93 -0.72
CA GLN A 124 18.24 -8.75 -1.69
C GLN A 124 19.54 -8.30 -1.03
N ASP A 125 19.43 -7.42 -0.03
CA ASP A 125 20.56 -6.94 0.75
C ASP A 125 20.99 -7.89 1.89
N LYS A 126 20.36 -9.07 1.99
CA LYS A 126 20.63 -10.11 3.00
C LYS A 126 20.35 -9.69 4.44
N GLU A 127 19.49 -8.70 4.65
CA GLU A 127 18.96 -8.28 5.96
C GLU A 127 17.80 -9.19 6.39
N ILE A 128 18.04 -10.51 6.43
CA ILE A 128 16.99 -11.54 6.59
C ILE A 128 16.24 -11.40 7.92
N GLU A 129 16.95 -11.13 9.02
CA GLU A 129 16.33 -10.96 10.34
C GLU A 129 15.43 -9.73 10.41
N LEU A 130 15.81 -8.63 9.74
CA LEU A 130 14.98 -7.43 9.69
C LEU A 130 13.76 -7.66 8.79
N ALA A 131 13.91 -8.38 7.67
CA ALA A 131 12.79 -8.79 6.83
C ALA A 131 11.81 -9.71 7.58
N LYS A 132 12.30 -10.67 8.36
CA LYS A 132 11.49 -11.53 9.23
C LYS A 132 10.77 -10.70 10.31
N SER A 133 11.49 -9.78 10.96
CA SER A 133 10.93 -8.86 11.95
C SER A 133 9.78 -8.03 11.35
N MET A 134 9.91 -7.50 10.13
CA MET A 134 8.81 -6.80 9.45
C MET A 134 7.55 -7.67 9.34
N VAL A 135 7.67 -8.94 8.95
CA VAL A 135 6.51 -9.85 8.86
C VAL A 135 5.91 -10.13 10.24
N GLU A 136 6.74 -10.33 11.26
CA GLU A 136 6.29 -10.54 12.65
C GLU A 136 5.60 -9.30 13.22
N GLN A 137 5.98 -8.11 12.79
CA GLN A 137 5.33 -6.86 13.19
C GLN A 137 3.96 -6.70 12.51
N LEU A 138 3.81 -7.09 11.23
CA LEU A 138 2.49 -7.19 10.59
C LEU A 138 1.59 -8.21 11.31
N ALA A 139 2.16 -9.35 11.73
CA ALA A 139 1.45 -10.35 12.53
C ALA A 139 1.00 -9.77 13.88
N TYR A 140 1.88 -9.02 14.55
CA TYR A 140 1.56 -8.34 15.79
C TYR A 140 0.39 -7.37 15.63
N GLU A 141 0.33 -6.59 14.55
CA GLU A 141 -0.80 -5.70 14.29
C GLU A 141 -2.12 -6.47 14.15
N ILE A 142 -2.10 -7.61 13.45
CA ILE A 142 -3.29 -8.45 13.33
C ILE A 142 -3.76 -8.95 14.69
N GLU A 143 -2.86 -9.47 15.53
CA GLU A 143 -3.19 -10.04 16.84
C GLU A 143 -3.63 -8.99 17.87
N HIS A 144 -2.99 -7.81 17.85
CA HIS A 144 -3.16 -6.79 18.88
C HIS A 144 -4.06 -5.62 18.48
N TYR A 145 -4.23 -5.37 17.18
CA TYR A 145 -5.00 -4.27 16.61
C TYR A 145 -6.08 -4.73 15.62
N GLY A 146 -6.16 -6.02 15.32
CA GLY A 146 -7.27 -6.67 14.60
C GLY A 146 -7.08 -6.76 13.09
N THR A 147 -6.09 -6.08 12.51
CA THR A 147 -5.75 -6.14 11.09
C THR A 147 -4.35 -5.57 10.86
N ILE A 148 -3.79 -5.73 9.66
CA ILE A 148 -2.66 -4.92 9.23
C ILE A 148 -3.17 -3.50 9.03
N LEU A 149 -2.61 -2.54 9.75
CA LEU A 149 -3.07 -1.16 9.69
C LEU A 149 -2.51 -0.47 8.45
N ASN A 150 -3.19 0.61 8.04
CA ASN A 150 -2.63 1.52 7.04
C ASN A 150 -1.23 2.00 7.50
N ALA A 151 -1.18 2.49 8.74
CA ALA A 151 0.06 2.62 9.49
C ALA A 151 -0.21 2.55 11.00
N ASN A 152 0.81 2.31 11.83
CA ASN A 152 0.66 2.10 13.27
C ASN A 152 0.40 3.39 14.09
N ARG A 153 -0.68 4.12 13.78
CA ARG A 153 -1.17 5.32 14.50
C ARG A 153 -2.61 5.15 14.93
N THR A 154 -3.00 5.78 16.03
CA THR A 154 -4.37 5.61 16.56
C THR A 154 -5.47 6.11 15.63
N TYR A 155 -5.25 7.15 14.83
CA TYR A 155 -6.22 7.62 13.83
C TYR A 155 -6.37 6.67 12.61
N LEU A 156 -5.55 5.61 12.54
CA LEU A 156 -5.55 4.61 11.47
C LEU A 156 -6.09 3.24 11.92
N LEU A 157 -6.50 3.08 13.19
CA LEU A 157 -7.02 1.81 13.74
C LEU A 157 -8.23 1.23 13.00
N THR A 158 -8.94 2.06 12.23
CA THR A 158 -10.16 1.67 11.50
C THR A 158 -9.92 1.48 10.01
N ARG A 159 -8.65 1.44 9.57
CA ARG A 159 -8.26 1.42 8.17
C ARG A 159 -7.06 0.50 7.93
N SER A 160 -7.20 -0.42 6.98
CA SER A 160 -6.12 -1.30 6.54
C SER A 160 -5.37 -0.74 5.32
N GLN A 161 -4.66 -1.61 4.59
CA GLN A 161 -4.01 -1.36 3.30
C GLN A 161 -4.00 -2.65 2.45
N PRO A 162 -3.64 -2.60 1.14
CA PRO A 162 -3.65 -3.78 0.27
C PRO A 162 -2.98 -5.03 0.89
N PRO A 163 -3.67 -6.19 0.94
CA PRO A 163 -3.21 -7.33 1.74
C PRO A 163 -2.04 -8.10 1.09
N ILE A 164 -0.83 -7.86 1.58
CA ILE A 164 0.43 -8.46 1.09
C ILE A 164 1.08 -9.48 2.04
N PHE A 165 0.36 -9.87 3.10
CA PHE A 165 0.91 -10.64 4.23
C PHE A 165 1.47 -12.01 3.82
N THR A 166 0.69 -12.82 3.09
CA THR A 166 1.12 -14.18 2.70
C THR A 166 2.25 -14.19 1.67
N PRO A 167 2.29 -13.30 0.65
CA PRO A 167 3.49 -13.12 -0.16
C PRO A 167 4.74 -12.80 0.67
N ALA A 168 4.62 -11.89 1.63
CA ALA A 168 5.73 -11.50 2.50
C ALA A 168 6.24 -12.68 3.35
N ILE A 169 5.33 -13.46 3.94
CA ILE A 169 5.66 -14.69 4.68
C ILE A 169 6.45 -15.66 3.80
N LEU A 170 5.96 -15.95 2.60
CA LEU A 170 6.60 -16.92 1.70
C LEU A 170 7.97 -16.42 1.23
N LYS A 171 8.14 -15.13 0.95
CA LYS A 171 9.44 -14.55 0.60
C LYS A 171 10.47 -14.70 1.71
N VAL A 172 10.08 -14.45 2.97
CA VAL A 172 10.97 -14.71 4.12
C VAL A 172 11.25 -16.21 4.28
N TYR A 173 10.23 -17.05 4.15
CA TYR A 173 10.37 -18.52 4.27
C TYR A 173 11.31 -19.10 3.21
N GLU A 174 11.31 -18.58 1.98
CA GLU A 174 12.23 -18.99 0.91
C GLU A 174 13.70 -18.87 1.33
N HIS A 175 14.03 -17.90 2.21
CA HIS A 175 15.37 -17.67 2.74
C HIS A 175 15.66 -18.40 4.06
N THR A 176 14.67 -18.56 4.94
CA THR A 176 14.87 -19.13 6.28
C THR A 176 14.64 -20.63 6.35
N GLN A 177 13.73 -21.15 5.52
CA GLN A 177 13.20 -22.52 5.57
C GLN A 177 12.68 -22.93 6.96
N ASP A 178 12.29 -21.95 7.78
CA ASP A 178 11.82 -22.15 9.15
C ASP A 178 10.35 -22.61 9.16
N ARG A 179 10.16 -23.94 9.15
CA ARG A 179 8.82 -24.55 9.14
C ARG A 179 8.02 -24.27 10.41
N GLN A 180 8.68 -24.09 11.55
CA GLN A 180 8.00 -23.84 12.81
C GLN A 180 7.43 -22.42 12.82
N TRP A 181 8.22 -21.44 12.38
CA TRP A 181 7.76 -20.06 12.17
C TRP A 181 6.66 -20.00 11.11
N LEU A 182 6.81 -20.72 10.00
CA LEU A 182 5.77 -20.77 8.97
C LEU A 182 4.44 -21.32 9.53
N GLN A 183 4.50 -22.36 10.35
CA GLN A 183 3.33 -22.94 11.01
C GLN A 183 2.68 -21.94 11.99
N SER A 184 3.46 -21.16 12.74
CA SER A 184 2.90 -20.18 13.68
C SER A 184 2.15 -19.05 12.99
N MET A 185 2.39 -18.80 11.70
CA MET A 185 1.67 -17.76 10.94
C MET A 185 0.25 -18.18 10.51
N LEU A 186 -0.09 -19.46 10.47
CA LEU A 186 -1.38 -19.94 9.94
C LEU A 186 -2.62 -19.32 10.63
N PRO A 187 -2.73 -19.29 11.97
CA PRO A 187 -3.90 -18.68 12.63
C PRO A 187 -4.01 -17.17 12.36
N ILE A 188 -2.86 -16.50 12.23
CA ILE A 188 -2.79 -15.06 11.95
C ILE A 188 -3.26 -14.78 10.52
N ILE A 189 -2.84 -15.61 9.55
CA ILE A 189 -3.34 -15.55 8.17
C ILE A 189 -4.86 -15.72 8.13
N GLU A 190 -5.40 -16.69 8.86
CA GLU A 190 -6.85 -16.93 8.92
C GLU A 190 -7.62 -15.72 9.48
N THR A 191 -7.08 -15.10 10.54
CA THR A 191 -7.65 -13.90 11.15
C THR A 191 -7.66 -12.73 10.17
N TYR A 192 -6.54 -12.51 9.48
CA TYR A 192 -6.43 -11.44 8.49
C TYR A 192 -7.27 -11.69 7.23
N TYR A 193 -7.39 -12.94 6.79
CA TYR A 193 -8.31 -13.30 5.70
C TYR A 193 -9.77 -13.01 6.08
N TYR A 194 -10.15 -13.31 7.34
CA TYR A 194 -11.49 -13.06 7.82
C TYR A 194 -11.84 -11.57 7.78
N TYR A 195 -10.92 -10.67 8.14
CA TYR A 195 -11.10 -9.21 8.05
C TYR A 195 -11.63 -8.78 6.66
N TRP A 196 -11.05 -9.29 5.58
CA TRP A 196 -11.41 -8.93 4.22
C TRP A 196 -12.60 -9.69 3.63
N ASN A 197 -12.91 -10.86 4.18
CA ASN A 197 -13.84 -11.82 3.59
C ASN A 197 -15.14 -11.95 4.39
N VAL A 198 -15.52 -10.89 5.11
CA VAL A 198 -16.83 -10.70 5.75
C VAL A 198 -17.35 -9.28 5.52
N PRO A 199 -18.66 -9.01 5.72
CA PRO A 199 -19.17 -7.64 5.69
C PRO A 199 -18.47 -6.74 6.75
N PRO A 200 -18.19 -5.47 6.43
CA PRO A 200 -18.66 -4.77 5.24
C PRO A 200 -17.84 -5.03 3.96
N HIS A 201 -16.58 -5.47 4.06
CA HIS A 201 -15.72 -5.66 2.88
C HIS A 201 -16.26 -6.66 1.87
N LEU A 202 -16.80 -7.80 2.31
CA LEU A 202 -17.38 -8.80 1.41
C LEU A 202 -18.73 -8.35 0.87
N ASN A 203 -18.84 -8.19 -0.45
CA ASN A 203 -20.12 -8.02 -1.12
C ASN A 203 -20.76 -9.41 -1.34
N PRO A 204 -21.93 -9.71 -0.75
CA PRO A 204 -22.52 -11.06 -0.83
C PRO A 204 -23.06 -11.42 -2.22
N THR A 205 -23.43 -10.42 -3.02
CA THR A 205 -24.00 -10.63 -4.36
C THR A 205 -22.96 -11.11 -5.36
N THR A 206 -21.82 -10.43 -5.42
CA THR A 206 -20.69 -10.81 -6.28
C THR A 206 -19.84 -11.91 -5.64
N GLY A 207 -19.79 -11.94 -4.30
CA GLY A 207 -18.86 -12.75 -3.52
C GLY A 207 -17.39 -12.32 -3.71
N LEU A 208 -17.18 -11.08 -4.14
CA LEU A 208 -15.90 -10.38 -4.16
C LEU A 208 -15.88 -9.35 -3.04
N SER A 209 -14.68 -8.91 -2.65
CA SER A 209 -14.51 -7.89 -1.61
C SER A 209 -14.28 -6.50 -2.21
N HIS A 210 -14.59 -5.48 -1.43
CA HIS A 210 -14.29 -4.08 -1.71
C HIS A 210 -13.55 -3.45 -0.52
N TYR A 211 -12.97 -2.26 -0.75
CA TYR A 211 -12.46 -1.44 0.35
C TYR A 211 -13.63 -0.77 1.08
N ALA A 212 -13.67 -0.91 2.40
CA ALA A 212 -14.72 -0.39 3.27
C ALA A 212 -14.14 -0.11 4.64
N ALA A 213 -13.34 0.95 4.73
CA ALA A 213 -12.76 1.40 5.98
C ALA A 213 -13.87 1.61 7.02
N LEU A 214 -13.61 1.22 8.27
CA LEU A 214 -14.63 1.14 9.33
C LEU A 214 -14.87 2.48 10.03
N GLY A 215 -13.98 3.45 9.84
CA GLY A 215 -14.03 4.76 10.47
C GLY A 215 -15.14 5.66 9.92
N LYS A 216 -15.58 6.64 10.72
CA LYS A 216 -16.64 7.59 10.36
C LYS A 216 -16.14 9.04 10.37
N GLY A 217 -16.86 9.91 9.67
CA GLY A 217 -16.52 11.34 9.59
C GLY A 217 -15.14 11.63 8.99
N PRO A 218 -14.70 12.90 9.03
CA PRO A 218 -13.44 13.33 8.42
C PRO A 218 -12.24 12.63 9.06
N ALA A 219 -11.25 12.27 8.23
CA ALA A 219 -10.02 11.66 8.68
C ALA A 219 -9.11 12.69 9.39
N PRO A 220 -8.69 12.45 10.65
CA PRO A 220 -7.96 13.45 11.45
C PRO A 220 -6.69 13.99 10.77
N GLU A 221 -5.90 13.11 10.16
CA GLU A 221 -4.66 13.43 9.46
C GLU A 221 -4.87 14.36 8.26
N VAL A 222 -6.05 14.26 7.62
CA VAL A 222 -6.43 15.08 6.46
C VAL A 222 -6.78 16.49 6.90
N VAL A 223 -7.60 16.60 7.95
CA VAL A 223 -8.00 17.88 8.52
C VAL A 223 -6.81 18.63 9.10
N MET A 224 -5.85 17.91 9.70
CA MET A 224 -4.73 18.52 10.40
C MET A 224 -3.51 18.80 9.52
N SER A 225 -3.27 18.01 8.46
CA SER A 225 -1.98 18.08 7.74
C SER A 225 -2.04 18.13 6.21
N GLU A 226 -3.21 17.89 5.59
CA GLU A 226 -3.38 18.01 4.14
C GLU A 226 -3.90 19.41 3.79
N LEU A 227 -3.04 20.41 4.05
CA LEU A 227 -3.32 21.82 3.81
C LEU A 227 -2.60 22.31 2.55
N ASP A 228 -3.29 23.06 1.70
CA ASP A 228 -2.64 23.80 0.62
C ASP A 228 -1.92 25.07 1.12
N GLU A 229 -1.27 25.80 0.21
CA GLU A 229 -0.56 27.05 0.53
C GLU A 229 -1.46 28.14 1.15
N GLN A 230 -2.78 28.04 0.95
CA GLN A 230 -3.77 28.95 1.51
C GLN A 230 -4.39 28.41 2.81
N GLY A 231 -3.93 27.26 3.31
CA GLY A 231 -4.41 26.62 4.52
C GLY A 231 -5.75 25.88 4.36
N LYS A 232 -6.20 25.63 3.13
CA LYS A 232 -7.43 24.87 2.87
C LYS A 232 -7.16 23.38 2.99
N THR A 233 -8.06 22.68 3.67
CA THR A 233 -7.99 21.21 3.76
C THR A 233 -8.32 20.57 2.42
N HIS A 234 -7.92 19.30 2.23
CA HIS A 234 -8.41 18.49 1.12
C HIS A 234 -9.94 18.58 0.96
N TYR A 235 -10.70 18.50 2.05
CA TYR A 235 -12.17 18.57 2.03
C TYR A 235 -12.71 19.92 1.56
N ASP A 236 -12.05 21.03 1.89
CA ASP A 236 -12.42 22.34 1.38
C ASP A 236 -12.23 22.43 -0.14
N ARG A 237 -11.13 21.88 -0.63
CA ARG A 237 -10.77 21.86 -2.05
C ARG A 237 -11.71 20.95 -2.86
N VAL A 238 -12.13 19.81 -2.30
CA VAL A 238 -13.14 18.93 -2.90
C VAL A 238 -14.49 19.65 -3.01
N LYS A 239 -14.96 20.34 -1.96
CA LYS A 239 -16.20 21.14 -2.05
C LYS A 239 -16.11 22.18 -3.15
N GLU A 240 -14.99 22.90 -3.24
CA GLU A 240 -14.76 23.88 -4.32
C GLU A 240 -14.85 23.26 -5.71
N TYR A 241 -14.24 22.08 -5.90
CA TYR A 241 -14.33 21.31 -7.13
C TYR A 241 -15.78 20.89 -7.43
N TYR A 242 -16.49 20.31 -6.47
CA TYR A 242 -17.87 19.87 -6.63
C TYR A 242 -18.87 21.01 -6.92
N ARG A 243 -18.60 22.24 -6.47
CA ARG A 243 -19.40 23.41 -6.87
C ARG A 243 -19.25 23.74 -8.35
N GLN A 244 -18.06 23.56 -8.91
CA GLN A 244 -17.72 24.00 -10.27
C GLN A 244 -18.04 22.96 -11.34
N PHE A 245 -17.90 21.67 -11.01
CA PHE A 245 -17.98 20.58 -11.99
C PHE A 245 -19.30 19.79 -11.88
N LYS A 246 -19.71 19.25 -13.03
CA LYS A 246 -20.82 18.29 -13.19
C LYS A 246 -20.27 16.99 -13.75
N PHE A 247 -20.90 15.88 -13.41
CA PHE A 247 -20.46 14.53 -13.77
C PHE A 247 -21.64 13.75 -14.32
N ASP A 248 -21.42 13.00 -15.41
CA ASP A 248 -22.46 12.22 -16.07
C ASP A 248 -22.52 10.76 -15.56
N ASP A 249 -21.38 10.21 -15.12
CA ASP A 249 -21.19 8.83 -14.67
C ASP A 249 -20.97 8.70 -13.15
N TYR A 250 -21.23 9.76 -12.39
CA TYR A 250 -21.01 9.85 -10.94
C TYR A 250 -22.13 10.65 -10.28
N ASP A 251 -22.88 10.04 -9.36
CA ASP A 251 -23.94 10.72 -8.63
C ASP A 251 -23.35 11.52 -7.45
N ILE A 252 -22.94 12.74 -7.75
CA ILE A 252 -22.38 13.68 -6.78
C ILE A 252 -23.30 13.94 -5.57
N ASN A 253 -24.62 13.79 -5.72
CA ASN A 253 -25.56 14.09 -4.63
C ASN A 253 -25.48 13.06 -3.49
N LEU A 254 -24.90 11.88 -3.74
CA LEU A 254 -24.59 10.91 -2.69
C LEU A 254 -23.49 11.42 -1.75
N TYR A 255 -22.62 12.30 -2.24
CA TYR A 255 -21.35 12.68 -1.60
C TYR A 255 -21.30 14.14 -1.17
N TYR A 256 -22.14 14.99 -1.76
CA TYR A 256 -22.14 16.42 -1.51
C TYR A 256 -23.55 17.00 -1.55
N ASP A 257 -23.96 17.57 -0.41
CA ASP A 257 -25.20 18.35 -0.28
C ASP A 257 -24.93 19.77 -0.79
N ARG A 258 -25.44 20.07 -1.99
CA ARG A 258 -25.27 21.39 -2.63
C ARG A 258 -26.02 22.51 -1.91
N ASP A 259 -27.12 22.21 -1.22
CA ASP A 259 -27.94 23.21 -0.55
C ASP A 259 -27.29 23.66 0.75
N ARG A 260 -26.63 22.72 1.45
CA ARG A 260 -25.89 22.98 2.70
C ARG A 260 -24.42 23.28 2.51
N ASP A 261 -23.87 22.99 1.33
CA ASP A 261 -22.44 23.06 1.05
C ASP A 261 -21.62 22.14 1.96
N GLU A 262 -22.12 20.93 2.18
CA GLU A 262 -21.56 19.94 3.11
C GLU A 262 -21.24 18.62 2.40
N LEU A 263 -20.12 17.99 2.78
CA LEU A 263 -19.79 16.63 2.37
C LEU A 263 -20.57 15.64 3.24
N THR A 264 -21.07 14.56 2.65
CA THR A 264 -21.90 13.58 3.36
C THR A 264 -21.06 12.57 4.15
N GLU A 265 -21.67 11.81 5.06
CA GLU A 265 -21.00 10.66 5.69
C GLU A 265 -20.52 9.61 4.68
N LEU A 266 -21.24 9.46 3.56
CA LEU A 266 -20.84 8.53 2.50
C LEU A 266 -19.57 9.02 1.79
N PHE A 267 -19.39 10.34 1.64
CA PHE A 267 -18.13 10.90 1.15
C PHE A 267 -16.97 10.52 2.08
N TYR A 268 -17.14 10.70 3.39
CA TYR A 268 -16.08 10.37 4.35
C TYR A 268 -15.77 8.88 4.39
N GLN A 269 -16.77 8.02 4.24
CA GLN A 269 -16.56 6.57 4.07
C GLN A 269 -15.79 6.26 2.78
N GLY A 270 -16.14 6.94 1.68
CA GLY A 270 -15.44 6.88 0.40
C GLY A 270 -13.97 7.28 0.50
N ASP A 271 -13.67 8.46 1.08
CA ASP A 271 -12.31 8.96 1.30
C ASP A 271 -11.47 7.99 2.14
N ARG A 272 -12.01 7.51 3.27
CA ARG A 272 -11.30 6.55 4.12
C ARG A 272 -11.05 5.21 3.42
N SER A 273 -12.00 4.72 2.62
CA SER A 273 -11.86 3.47 1.88
C SER A 273 -10.92 3.61 0.68
N MET A 274 -10.89 4.79 0.07
CA MET A 274 -9.93 5.14 -0.98
C MET A 274 -8.50 5.14 -0.41
N ARG A 275 -8.29 5.66 0.81
CA ARG A 275 -7.00 5.56 1.54
C ARG A 275 -6.66 4.14 1.98
N GLU A 276 -7.65 3.29 2.25
CA GLU A 276 -7.45 1.85 2.49
C GLU A 276 -6.93 1.13 1.24
N SER A 277 -7.21 1.66 0.04
CA SER A 277 -6.71 1.08 -1.21
C SER A 277 -5.23 1.36 -1.48
N GLY A 278 -4.64 2.35 -0.82
CA GLY A 278 -3.28 2.85 -1.09
C GLY A 278 -3.15 3.71 -2.36
N PHE A 279 -4.26 3.95 -3.09
CA PHE A 279 -4.30 4.78 -4.29
C PHE A 279 -4.89 6.18 -4.01
N ASP A 280 -4.51 6.77 -2.88
CA ASP A 280 -4.96 8.09 -2.45
C ASP A 280 -4.12 9.22 -3.07
N ILE A 281 -4.61 10.04 -4.00
CA ILE A 281 -5.91 9.96 -4.67
C ILE A 281 -5.75 9.76 -6.17
N SER A 282 -6.84 9.32 -6.81
CA SER A 282 -7.00 9.09 -8.25
C SER A 282 -8.45 9.40 -8.66
N ASN A 283 -8.77 9.39 -9.95
CA ASN A 283 -10.15 9.43 -10.46
C ASN A 283 -10.69 8.04 -10.89
N ARG A 284 -9.99 6.98 -10.47
CA ARG A 284 -10.28 5.59 -10.82
C ARG A 284 -11.70 5.16 -10.49
N PHE A 285 -12.29 5.66 -9.40
CA PHE A 285 -13.68 5.38 -9.01
C PHE A 285 -14.55 6.65 -9.05
N GLY A 286 -14.38 7.48 -10.08
CA GLY A 286 -14.98 8.82 -10.13
C GLY A 286 -14.10 9.86 -9.44
N PRO A 287 -14.54 11.12 -9.35
CA PRO A 287 -13.75 12.21 -8.79
C PRO A 287 -13.19 11.89 -7.41
N PHE A 288 -11.87 11.93 -7.26
CA PHE A 288 -11.13 11.62 -6.04
C PHE A 288 -11.32 10.18 -5.54
N SER A 289 -11.84 9.28 -6.38
CA SER A 289 -12.07 7.86 -6.08
C SER A 289 -13.02 7.61 -4.91
N ILE A 290 -13.95 8.53 -4.65
CA ILE A 290 -14.89 8.47 -3.53
C ILE A 290 -15.95 7.36 -3.71
N ASP A 291 -16.34 7.01 -4.95
CA ASP A 291 -17.33 5.96 -5.23
C ASP A 291 -16.79 4.54 -4.93
N ILE A 292 -15.50 4.39 -4.53
CA ILE A 292 -14.79 3.11 -4.35
C ILE A 292 -15.54 2.07 -3.51
N ILE A 293 -16.33 2.52 -2.53
CA ILE A 293 -17.15 1.68 -1.65
C ILE A 293 -18.24 0.88 -2.40
N HIS A 294 -18.46 1.19 -3.68
CA HIS A 294 -19.41 0.49 -4.55
C HIS A 294 -18.74 -0.39 -5.61
N TYR A 295 -17.41 -0.52 -5.57
CA TYR A 295 -16.65 -1.28 -6.55
C TYR A 295 -16.01 -2.51 -5.93
N ALA A 296 -15.99 -3.62 -6.65
CA ALA A 296 -15.05 -4.72 -6.41
C ALA A 296 -13.76 -4.44 -7.20
N PRO A 297 -12.66 -4.02 -6.56
CA PRO A 297 -11.45 -3.63 -7.28
C PRO A 297 -10.65 -4.85 -7.73
N VAL A 298 -10.01 -4.76 -8.90
CA VAL A 298 -9.09 -5.77 -9.44
C VAL A 298 -7.97 -6.05 -8.44
N CYS A 299 -7.30 -5.01 -7.95
CA CYS A 299 -6.16 -5.16 -7.03
C CYS A 299 -6.52 -5.96 -5.78
N LEU A 300 -7.57 -5.57 -5.06
CA LEU A 300 -7.96 -6.23 -3.81
C LEU A 300 -8.31 -7.70 -4.04
N ASN A 301 -9.14 -8.00 -5.03
CA ASN A 301 -9.61 -9.36 -5.25
C ASN A 301 -8.51 -10.29 -5.76
N VAL A 302 -7.56 -9.76 -6.53
CA VAL A 302 -6.35 -10.51 -6.91
C VAL A 302 -5.46 -10.78 -5.69
N LEU A 303 -5.28 -9.82 -4.79
CA LEU A 303 -4.50 -10.02 -3.57
C LEU A 303 -5.17 -11.02 -2.61
N LEU A 304 -6.50 -11.04 -2.52
CA LEU A 304 -7.23 -12.05 -1.74
C LEU A 304 -7.14 -13.44 -2.38
N TYR A 305 -7.12 -13.53 -3.71
CA TYR A 305 -6.80 -14.79 -4.38
C TYR A 305 -5.38 -15.24 -4.00
N GLN A 306 -4.41 -14.33 -4.05
CA GLN A 306 -3.02 -14.63 -3.72
C GLN A 306 -2.91 -15.14 -2.27
N MET A 307 -3.67 -14.55 -1.34
CA MET A 307 -3.76 -15.03 0.03
C MET A 307 -4.33 -16.44 0.12
N GLU A 308 -5.40 -16.75 -0.61
CA GLU A 308 -5.98 -18.09 -0.65
C GLU A 308 -5.00 -19.12 -1.24
N ALA A 309 -4.33 -18.78 -2.35
CA ALA A 309 -3.36 -19.63 -3.03
C ALA A 309 -2.09 -19.86 -2.19
N ASP A 310 -1.55 -18.82 -1.57
CA ASP A 310 -0.39 -18.92 -0.71
C ASP A 310 -0.71 -19.71 0.55
N THR A 311 -1.88 -19.52 1.15
CA THR A 311 -2.28 -20.30 2.32
C THR A 311 -2.41 -21.78 1.97
N ALA A 312 -2.91 -22.12 0.77
CA ALA A 312 -2.86 -23.50 0.29
C ALA A 312 -1.42 -24.02 0.17
N ARG A 313 -0.50 -23.25 -0.44
CA ARG A 313 0.93 -23.59 -0.56
C ARG A 313 1.59 -23.79 0.80
N ILE A 314 1.31 -22.93 1.77
CA ILE A 314 1.82 -23.02 3.14
C ILE A 314 1.35 -24.33 3.78
N ASN A 315 0.06 -24.66 3.67
CA ASN A 315 -0.49 -25.91 4.19
C ASN A 315 0.15 -27.13 3.51
N ASP A 316 0.41 -27.11 2.20
CA ASP A 316 1.15 -28.18 1.52
C ASP A 316 2.57 -28.36 2.06
N ILE A 317 3.32 -27.26 2.20
CA ILE A 317 4.67 -27.27 2.76
C ILE A 317 4.66 -27.94 4.13
N LEU A 318 3.66 -27.63 4.97
CA LEU A 318 3.51 -28.15 6.32
C LEU A 318 2.91 -29.57 6.38
N GLY A 319 2.39 -30.10 5.28
CA GLY A 319 1.80 -31.45 5.20
C GLY A 319 0.31 -31.52 5.54
N TYR A 320 -0.40 -30.39 5.57
CA TYR A 320 -1.82 -30.28 5.88
C TYR A 320 -2.69 -30.31 4.61
N SER A 321 -2.66 -31.43 3.89
CA SER A 321 -3.29 -31.58 2.57
C SER A 321 -4.80 -31.28 2.53
N GLY A 322 -5.53 -31.65 3.60
CA GLY A 322 -6.97 -31.36 3.71
C GLY A 322 -7.28 -29.86 3.78
N ALA A 323 -6.52 -29.12 4.61
CA ALA A 323 -6.64 -27.66 4.68
C ALA A 323 -6.19 -27.00 3.38
N ALA A 324 -5.08 -27.47 2.78
CA ALA A 324 -4.62 -26.99 1.49
C ALA A 324 -5.71 -27.12 0.40
N SER A 325 -6.43 -28.24 0.35
CA SER A 325 -7.53 -28.44 -0.60
C SER A 325 -8.64 -27.39 -0.43
N GLN A 326 -9.06 -27.11 0.80
CA GLN A 326 -10.12 -26.12 1.07
C GLN A 326 -9.70 -24.72 0.62
N TRP A 327 -8.44 -24.35 0.84
CA TRP A 327 -7.89 -23.07 0.39
C TRP A 327 -7.80 -22.99 -1.13
N ARG A 328 -7.44 -24.08 -1.83
CA ARG A 328 -7.50 -24.13 -3.30
C ARG A 328 -8.91 -23.99 -3.85
N ASP A 329 -9.91 -24.55 -3.16
CA ASP A 329 -11.32 -24.39 -3.56
C ASP A 329 -11.77 -22.93 -3.45
N ARG A 330 -11.35 -22.22 -2.38
CA ARG A 330 -11.58 -20.76 -2.22
C ARG A 330 -10.91 -19.97 -3.36
N ALA A 331 -9.62 -20.21 -3.59
CA ALA A 331 -8.87 -19.56 -4.67
C ALA A 331 -9.52 -19.78 -6.05
N SER A 332 -9.93 -21.02 -6.34
CA SER A 332 -10.60 -21.38 -7.60
C SER A 332 -11.95 -20.68 -7.75
N LEU A 333 -12.72 -20.54 -6.67
CA LEU A 333 -13.98 -19.81 -6.68
C LEU A 333 -13.75 -18.31 -6.92
N ARG A 334 -12.74 -17.71 -6.27
CA ARG A 334 -12.43 -16.29 -6.48
C ARG A 334 -11.92 -16.02 -7.88
N GLN A 335 -11.06 -16.88 -8.44
CA GLN A 335 -10.61 -16.76 -9.83
C GLN A 335 -11.79 -16.72 -10.80
N LYS A 336 -12.77 -17.62 -10.63
CA LYS A 336 -14.00 -17.63 -11.45
C LYS A 336 -14.76 -16.31 -11.35
N ARG A 337 -14.90 -15.76 -10.13
CA ARG A 337 -15.58 -14.47 -9.90
C ARG A 337 -14.79 -13.29 -10.48
N ILE A 338 -13.46 -13.28 -10.36
CA ILE A 338 -12.60 -12.27 -11.00
C ILE A 338 -12.82 -12.29 -12.52
N ASN A 339 -12.78 -13.46 -13.14
CA ASN A 339 -13.03 -13.58 -14.60
C ASN A 339 -14.47 -13.23 -14.99
N GLN A 340 -15.45 -13.49 -14.13
CA GLN A 340 -16.84 -13.12 -14.40
C GLN A 340 -17.05 -11.60 -14.32
N PHE A 341 -16.61 -10.97 -13.23
CA PHE A 341 -16.97 -9.59 -12.93
C PHE A 341 -15.94 -8.58 -13.42
N LEU A 342 -14.67 -8.93 -13.42
CA LEU A 342 -13.57 -7.97 -13.60
C LEU A 342 -12.88 -8.07 -14.96
N TRP A 343 -12.95 -9.22 -15.63
CA TRP A 343 -12.39 -9.36 -16.99
C TRP A 343 -13.34 -8.79 -18.04
N ASP A 344 -12.81 -7.95 -18.93
CA ASP A 344 -13.53 -7.45 -20.09
C ASP A 344 -12.94 -8.02 -21.38
N GLU A 345 -13.71 -8.91 -22.02
CA GLU A 345 -13.28 -9.64 -23.22
C GLU A 345 -13.03 -8.72 -24.42
N GLU A 346 -13.86 -7.69 -24.59
CA GLU A 346 -13.79 -6.77 -25.73
C GLU A 346 -12.55 -5.89 -25.64
N ALA A 347 -12.34 -5.28 -24.47
CA ALA A 347 -11.18 -4.43 -24.21
C ALA A 347 -9.88 -5.23 -24.06
N GLY A 348 -9.95 -6.49 -23.60
CA GLY A 348 -8.78 -7.31 -23.32
C GLY A 348 -8.02 -6.86 -22.06
N LEU A 349 -8.74 -6.30 -21.08
CA LEU A 349 -8.20 -5.74 -19.84
C LEU A 349 -9.06 -6.14 -18.64
N TYR A 350 -8.51 -6.03 -17.45
CA TYR A 350 -9.26 -6.15 -16.21
C TYR A 350 -9.70 -4.77 -15.71
N PHE A 351 -10.99 -4.64 -15.40
CA PHE A 351 -11.62 -3.42 -14.88
C PHE A 351 -12.35 -3.69 -13.56
N ASP A 352 -12.54 -2.63 -12.79
CA ASP A 352 -13.27 -2.71 -11.54
C ASP A 352 -14.78 -2.77 -11.80
N TYR A 353 -15.49 -3.58 -11.02
CA TYR A 353 -16.92 -3.81 -11.18
C TYR A 353 -17.72 -3.02 -10.16
N ASN A 354 -18.58 -2.11 -10.62
CA ASN A 354 -19.55 -1.41 -9.79
C ASN A 354 -20.76 -2.32 -9.53
N PHE A 355 -20.90 -2.80 -8.30
CA PHE A 355 -22.01 -3.69 -7.93
C PHE A 355 -23.31 -2.93 -7.57
N ARG A 356 -23.32 -1.60 -7.63
CA ARG A 356 -24.53 -0.77 -7.53
C ARG A 356 -25.17 -0.56 -8.91
N THR A 357 -24.36 -0.40 -9.96
CA THR A 357 -24.83 -0.15 -11.33
C THR A 357 -24.73 -1.37 -12.24
N ASP A 358 -24.14 -2.47 -11.76
CA ASP A 358 -23.86 -3.69 -12.50
C ASP A 358 -23.01 -3.47 -13.78
N GLN A 359 -22.03 -2.57 -13.68
CA GLN A 359 -21.18 -2.19 -14.80
C GLN A 359 -19.70 -2.22 -14.43
N ARG A 360 -18.86 -2.61 -15.40
CA ARG A 360 -17.41 -2.40 -15.32
C ARG A 360 -17.11 -0.95 -15.64
N ARG A 361 -16.25 -0.34 -14.83
CA ARG A 361 -15.77 1.02 -15.09
C ARG A 361 -14.61 0.98 -16.07
N GLN A 362 -14.84 1.54 -17.27
CA GLN A 362 -13.85 1.64 -18.33
C GLN A 362 -12.83 2.75 -18.00
N TYR A 363 -11.98 2.47 -17.02
CA TYR A 363 -10.89 3.33 -16.57
C TYR A 363 -9.62 2.49 -16.58
N GLU A 364 -8.79 2.68 -17.60
CA GLU A 364 -7.62 1.84 -17.82
C GLU A 364 -6.58 2.15 -16.74
N TYR A 365 -6.30 1.15 -15.90
CA TYR A 365 -5.49 1.29 -14.71
C TYR A 365 -4.45 0.18 -14.61
N ALA A 366 -3.24 0.50 -14.14
CA ALA A 366 -2.12 -0.44 -14.08
C ALA A 366 -2.40 -1.69 -13.24
N THR A 367 -3.45 -1.68 -12.40
CA THR A 367 -3.88 -2.88 -11.69
C THR A 367 -4.34 -4.01 -12.63
N THR A 368 -4.54 -3.76 -13.92
CA THR A 368 -4.74 -4.82 -14.92
C THR A 368 -3.58 -5.82 -14.99
N PHE A 369 -2.38 -5.45 -14.53
CA PHE A 369 -1.23 -6.35 -14.46
C PHE A 369 -1.23 -7.24 -13.20
N TYR A 370 -2.07 -6.97 -12.19
CA TYR A 370 -2.12 -7.78 -10.97
C TYR A 370 -2.46 -9.25 -11.26
N PRO A 371 -3.48 -9.58 -12.10
CA PRO A 371 -3.76 -10.96 -12.46
C PRO A 371 -2.59 -11.71 -13.11
N LEU A 372 -1.76 -11.00 -13.88
CA LEU A 372 -0.54 -11.57 -14.47
C LEU A 372 0.53 -11.78 -13.39
N TRP A 373 0.71 -10.80 -12.49
CA TRP A 373 1.69 -10.87 -11.41
C TRP A 373 1.52 -12.09 -10.52
N VAL A 374 0.28 -12.42 -10.14
CA VAL A 374 -0.05 -13.59 -9.31
C VAL A 374 -0.22 -14.90 -10.11
N GLY A 375 -0.30 -14.82 -11.44
CA GLY A 375 -0.47 -15.99 -12.32
C GLY A 375 -1.88 -16.56 -12.38
N ILE A 376 -2.92 -15.73 -12.25
CA ILE A 376 -4.32 -16.20 -12.33
C ILE A 376 -4.96 -16.05 -13.70
N ALA A 377 -4.42 -15.18 -14.54
CA ALA A 377 -4.90 -15.00 -15.91
C ALA A 377 -4.66 -16.29 -16.71
N SER A 378 -5.53 -16.61 -17.67
CA SER A 378 -5.18 -17.60 -18.69
C SER A 378 -4.10 -17.05 -19.61
N ASP A 379 -3.44 -17.91 -20.39
CA ASP A 379 -2.45 -17.48 -21.39
C ASP A 379 -3.09 -16.52 -22.42
N GLU A 380 -4.34 -16.74 -22.79
CA GLU A 380 -5.11 -15.86 -23.68
C GLU A 380 -5.39 -14.50 -23.03
N GLN A 381 -5.84 -14.48 -21.78
CA GLN A 381 -6.06 -13.22 -21.05
C GLN A 381 -4.75 -12.44 -20.88
N ALA A 382 -3.65 -13.12 -20.54
CA ALA A 382 -2.34 -12.50 -20.42
C ALA A 382 -1.84 -11.95 -21.76
N GLN A 383 -2.06 -12.67 -22.86
CA GLN A 383 -1.77 -12.18 -24.21
C GLN A 383 -2.58 -10.92 -24.55
N ARG A 384 -3.86 -10.88 -24.20
CA ARG A 384 -4.74 -9.73 -24.45
C ARG A 384 -4.34 -8.51 -23.62
N VAL A 385 -3.92 -8.69 -22.37
CA VAL A 385 -3.34 -7.62 -21.55
C VAL A 385 -2.02 -7.12 -22.14
N TRP A 386 -1.12 -8.03 -22.53
CA TRP A 386 0.15 -7.69 -23.17
C TRP A 386 -0.03 -6.92 -24.49
N GLN A 387 -1.03 -7.28 -25.31
CA GLN A 387 -1.38 -6.54 -26.54
C GLN A 387 -1.84 -5.09 -26.27
N ASN A 388 -2.27 -4.79 -25.05
CA ASN A 388 -2.65 -3.44 -24.61
C ASN A 388 -1.52 -2.72 -23.86
N LEU A 389 -0.30 -3.28 -23.80
CA LEU A 389 0.82 -2.71 -23.04
C LEU A 389 1.15 -1.27 -23.46
N ASP A 390 1.08 -0.97 -24.76
CA ASP A 390 1.37 0.36 -25.33
C ASP A 390 0.46 1.47 -24.78
N LYS A 391 -0.68 1.13 -24.16
CA LYS A 391 -1.54 2.12 -23.48
C LYS A 391 -0.92 2.66 -22.20
N PHE A 392 -0.10 1.85 -21.53
CA PHE A 392 0.46 2.16 -20.21
C PHE A 392 1.94 2.49 -20.25
N GLU A 393 2.65 2.01 -21.26
CA GLU A 393 4.10 2.08 -21.27
C GLU A 393 4.62 3.41 -21.84
N GLU A 394 5.33 4.15 -20.99
CA GLU A 394 5.94 5.44 -21.31
C GLU A 394 7.47 5.37 -21.28
N ALA A 395 8.14 6.50 -21.46
CA ALA A 395 9.61 6.59 -21.52
C ALA A 395 10.30 6.14 -20.21
N GLY A 396 9.64 6.36 -19.07
CA GLY A 396 10.13 6.08 -17.71
C GLY A 396 9.54 4.81 -17.08
N GLY A 397 8.71 4.04 -17.78
CA GLY A 397 8.12 2.80 -17.25
C GLY A 397 6.62 2.73 -17.49
N ILE A 398 5.86 2.29 -16.48
CA ILE A 398 4.40 2.12 -16.53
C ILE A 398 3.68 3.28 -15.86
N LEU A 399 2.73 3.88 -16.59
CA LEU A 399 1.75 4.83 -16.07
C LEU A 399 0.81 4.15 -15.08
N THR A 400 0.38 4.90 -14.07
CA THR A 400 -0.63 4.44 -13.11
C THR A 400 -1.99 4.22 -13.76
N SER A 401 -2.39 5.15 -14.65
CA SER A 401 -3.60 5.10 -15.46
C SER A 401 -3.36 5.78 -16.80
N THR A 402 -4.28 5.65 -17.75
CA THR A 402 -4.21 6.37 -19.04
C THR A 402 -4.88 7.75 -18.99
N HIS A 403 -5.27 8.20 -17.80
CA HIS A 403 -6.06 9.42 -17.61
C HIS A 403 -5.25 10.49 -16.86
N VAL A 404 -5.15 11.69 -17.44
CA VAL A 404 -4.55 12.85 -16.77
C VAL A 404 -5.62 13.57 -15.95
N SER A 405 -5.67 13.28 -14.64
CA SER A 405 -6.63 13.88 -13.72
C SER A 405 -6.04 15.01 -12.88
N GLY A 406 -4.71 15.11 -12.82
CA GLY A 406 -3.98 15.95 -11.87
C GLY A 406 -3.98 15.42 -10.43
N ASN A 407 -4.40 14.16 -10.23
CA ASN A 407 -4.21 13.44 -8.99
C ASN A 407 -2.91 12.62 -9.03
N GLN A 408 -2.31 12.34 -7.87
CA GLN A 408 -1.01 11.67 -7.81
C GLN A 408 -1.00 10.19 -8.27
N TRP A 409 -2.13 9.48 -8.22
CA TRP A 409 -2.25 8.09 -8.67
C TRP A 409 -2.97 7.96 -10.03
N ASP A 410 -2.59 8.82 -10.97
CA ASP A 410 -3.05 8.87 -12.35
C ASP A 410 -1.89 9.32 -13.27
N ALA A 411 -2.10 9.34 -14.59
CA ALA A 411 -1.11 9.91 -15.50
C ALA A 411 -0.79 11.37 -15.13
N PRO A 412 0.48 11.80 -15.30
CA PRO A 412 1.60 11.11 -15.96
C PRO A 412 2.49 10.28 -15.01
N PHE A 413 2.02 10.00 -13.79
CA PHE A 413 2.88 9.43 -12.76
C PHE A 413 2.96 7.90 -12.84
N GLY A 414 4.15 7.39 -12.56
CA GLY A 414 4.43 5.98 -12.34
C GLY A 414 5.04 5.74 -10.96
N TRP A 415 4.68 4.60 -10.38
CA TRP A 415 5.05 4.22 -9.01
C TRP A 415 5.84 2.92 -9.04
N ALA A 416 6.85 2.82 -8.17
CA ALA A 416 7.74 1.66 -8.13
C ALA A 416 6.99 0.33 -7.95
N PRO A 417 6.01 0.20 -7.03
CA PRO A 417 5.18 -1.00 -6.90
C PRO A 417 4.54 -1.47 -8.21
N LEU A 418 3.92 -0.56 -8.96
CA LEU A 418 3.18 -0.88 -10.19
C LEU A 418 4.11 -1.30 -11.33
N ASN A 419 5.30 -0.69 -11.40
CA ASN A 419 6.34 -1.10 -12.35
C ASN A 419 6.83 -2.53 -12.05
N LEU A 420 7.11 -2.86 -10.79
CA LEU A 420 7.52 -4.22 -10.42
C LEU A 420 6.44 -5.25 -10.74
N ILE A 421 5.19 -4.96 -10.37
CA ILE A 421 4.03 -5.84 -10.64
C ILE A 421 3.86 -6.10 -12.13
N ALA A 422 3.95 -5.06 -12.97
CA ALA A 422 3.87 -5.23 -14.42
C ALA A 422 5.04 -6.06 -14.98
N VAL A 423 6.27 -5.78 -14.56
CA VAL A 423 7.47 -6.52 -15.00
C VAL A 423 7.38 -7.99 -14.59
N GLU A 424 7.12 -8.30 -13.32
CA GLU A 424 7.01 -9.67 -12.83
C GLU A 424 5.82 -10.41 -13.46
N GLY A 425 4.70 -9.72 -13.69
CA GLY A 425 3.55 -10.28 -14.38
C GLY A 425 3.85 -10.66 -15.82
N LEU A 426 4.50 -9.78 -16.58
CA LEU A 426 4.91 -10.07 -17.96
C LEU A 426 5.94 -11.21 -18.01
N LEU A 427 6.92 -11.24 -17.10
CA LEU A 427 7.89 -12.33 -16.99
C LEU A 427 7.21 -13.68 -16.73
N ARG A 428 6.20 -13.72 -15.85
CA ARG A 428 5.50 -14.96 -15.51
C ARG A 428 4.84 -15.63 -16.72
N TYR A 429 4.41 -14.84 -17.70
CA TYR A 429 3.76 -15.32 -18.93
C TYR A 429 4.70 -15.35 -20.14
N GLY A 430 6.02 -15.21 -19.94
CA GLY A 430 7.02 -15.36 -21.00
C GLY A 430 7.26 -14.13 -21.87
N TYR A 431 6.70 -12.97 -21.53
CA TYR A 431 6.93 -11.70 -22.25
C TYR A 431 8.22 -11.02 -21.76
N GLU A 432 9.33 -11.75 -21.82
CA GLU A 432 10.60 -11.38 -21.18
C GLU A 432 11.23 -10.12 -21.76
N GLU A 433 11.24 -9.96 -23.08
CA GLU A 433 11.84 -8.80 -23.75
C GLU A 433 11.15 -7.48 -23.33
N ASP A 434 9.82 -7.47 -23.32
CA ASP A 434 9.02 -6.31 -22.91
C ASP A 434 9.15 -6.01 -21.41
N ALA A 435 9.11 -7.06 -20.58
CA ALA A 435 9.32 -6.91 -19.14
C ALA A 435 10.70 -6.30 -18.82
N LYS A 436 11.76 -6.83 -19.44
CA LYS A 436 13.12 -6.30 -19.25
C LYS A 436 13.28 -4.89 -19.84
N ARG A 437 12.56 -4.55 -20.90
CA ARG A 437 12.53 -3.19 -21.48
C ARG A 437 11.89 -2.18 -20.52
N ILE A 438 10.75 -2.51 -19.92
CA ILE A 438 10.09 -1.68 -18.90
C ILE A 438 10.99 -1.51 -17.67
N ALA A 439 11.57 -2.62 -17.17
CA ALA A 439 12.52 -2.58 -16.05
C ALA A 439 13.70 -1.65 -16.34
N ARG A 440 14.26 -1.70 -17.56
CA ARG A 440 15.37 -0.82 -17.98
C ARG A 440 14.96 0.65 -18.03
N LYS A 441 13.75 0.97 -18.52
CA LYS A 441 13.23 2.34 -18.56
C LYS A 441 13.10 2.94 -17.16
N PHE A 442 12.46 2.21 -16.25
CA PHE A 442 12.27 2.66 -14.87
C PHE A 442 13.62 2.81 -14.12
N LEU A 443 14.53 1.85 -14.28
CA LEU A 443 15.87 1.94 -13.71
C LEU A 443 16.69 3.09 -14.29
N ALA A 444 16.60 3.35 -15.60
CA ALA A 444 17.29 4.47 -16.22
C ALA A 444 16.83 5.81 -15.65
N MET A 445 15.51 6.04 -15.59
CA MET A 445 14.92 7.23 -14.98
C MET A 445 15.35 7.40 -13.52
N THR A 446 15.10 6.39 -12.68
CA THR A 446 15.35 6.48 -11.23
C THR A 446 16.83 6.67 -10.90
N ILE A 447 17.74 5.97 -11.58
CA ILE A 447 19.18 6.10 -11.32
C ILE A 447 19.75 7.40 -11.90
N GLN A 448 19.20 7.91 -13.01
CA GLN A 448 19.58 9.22 -13.53
C GLN A 448 19.19 10.33 -12.55
N GLU A 449 17.96 10.31 -12.04
CA GLU A 449 17.50 11.28 -11.04
C GLU A 449 18.27 11.15 -9.72
N PHE A 450 18.56 9.93 -9.28
CA PHE A 450 19.48 9.69 -8.15
C PHE A 450 20.87 10.28 -8.40
N THR A 451 21.42 10.14 -9.61
CA THR A 451 22.75 10.70 -9.94
C THR A 451 22.74 12.24 -9.87
N LYS A 452 21.62 12.86 -10.23
CA LYS A 452 21.45 14.32 -10.25
C LYS A 452 21.21 14.92 -8.86
N TYR A 453 20.38 14.27 -8.05
CA TYR A 453 19.89 14.82 -6.79
C TYR A 453 20.40 14.11 -5.53
N GLY A 454 21.04 12.94 -5.68
CA GLY A 454 21.62 12.17 -4.58
C GLY A 454 20.60 11.38 -3.75
N THR A 455 19.34 11.27 -4.20
CA THR A 455 18.29 10.53 -3.49
C THR A 455 17.31 9.84 -4.44
N LEU A 456 16.66 8.79 -3.94
CA LEU A 456 15.49 8.15 -4.55
C LEU A 456 14.23 8.71 -3.88
N VAL A 457 13.13 8.77 -4.61
CA VAL A 457 11.89 9.41 -4.15
C VAL A 457 10.68 8.48 -4.27
N GLU A 458 9.54 8.92 -3.75
CA GLU A 458 8.28 8.17 -3.67
C GLU A 458 7.73 7.80 -5.06
N LYS A 459 7.63 8.78 -5.96
CA LYS A 459 6.98 8.67 -7.28
C LYS A 459 7.71 9.48 -8.34
N TYR A 460 7.41 9.19 -9.61
CA TYR A 460 8.08 9.81 -10.76
C TYR A 460 7.07 10.12 -11.86
N ASP A 461 7.29 11.19 -12.60
CA ASP A 461 6.69 11.38 -13.91
C ASP A 461 7.39 10.45 -14.91
N VAL A 462 6.65 9.49 -15.46
CA VAL A 462 7.20 8.50 -16.40
C VAL A 462 7.14 8.95 -17.86
N CYS A 463 6.43 10.03 -18.17
CA CYS A 463 6.45 10.64 -19.49
C CYS A 463 7.72 11.49 -19.65
N GLU A 464 7.92 12.44 -18.73
CA GLU A 464 9.06 13.36 -18.73
C GLU A 464 10.32 12.78 -18.09
N CYS A 465 10.19 11.61 -17.46
CA CYS A 465 11.28 10.89 -16.77
C CYS A 465 11.92 11.73 -15.67
N SER A 466 11.09 12.26 -14.77
CA SER A 466 11.46 13.28 -13.78
C SER A 466 10.99 12.90 -12.38
N SER A 467 11.78 13.27 -11.37
CA SER A 467 11.41 13.25 -9.95
C SER A 467 10.68 14.52 -9.50
N ASN A 468 10.66 15.57 -10.33
CA ASN A 468 9.83 16.75 -10.09
C ASN A 468 8.40 16.47 -10.52
N VAL A 469 7.50 16.39 -9.55
CA VAL A 469 6.07 16.10 -9.74
C VAL A 469 5.16 17.19 -9.16
N SER A 470 5.72 18.17 -8.45
CA SER A 470 4.92 19.13 -7.68
C SER A 470 4.09 20.05 -8.56
N ASP A 471 4.58 20.39 -9.75
CA ASP A 471 3.93 21.35 -10.65
C ASP A 471 2.69 20.78 -11.36
N GLU A 472 2.49 19.46 -11.27
CA GLU A 472 1.46 18.72 -12.01
C GLU A 472 0.42 18.06 -11.10
N ILE A 473 0.67 18.00 -9.79
CA ILE A 473 -0.28 17.47 -8.81
C ILE A 473 -1.18 18.60 -8.33
N PHE A 474 -2.43 18.59 -8.79
CA PHE A 474 -3.47 19.43 -8.22
C PHE A 474 -3.96 18.86 -6.90
N PHE A 475 -4.21 17.56 -6.79
CA PHE A 475 -4.68 16.94 -5.54
C PHE A 475 -3.82 15.74 -5.12
N GLY A 476 -3.41 15.72 -3.85
CA GLY A 476 -2.45 14.77 -3.29
C GLY A 476 -1.31 15.49 -2.59
N TYR A 477 -0.23 14.77 -2.27
CA TYR A 477 0.96 15.36 -1.65
C TYR A 477 1.79 16.10 -2.70
N SER A 478 1.96 17.42 -2.50
CA SER A 478 2.76 18.28 -3.37
C SER A 478 4.27 18.12 -3.16
N SER A 479 4.71 17.48 -2.07
CA SER A 479 6.10 17.07 -1.85
C SER A 479 6.33 15.63 -2.31
N ASN A 480 7.47 15.40 -2.97
CA ASN A 480 7.94 14.05 -3.29
C ASN A 480 8.89 13.60 -2.16
N GLU A 481 8.49 12.58 -1.40
CA GLU A 481 9.21 12.19 -0.18
C GLU A 481 10.53 11.46 -0.49
N ILE A 482 11.57 11.80 0.27
CA ILE A 482 12.96 11.37 0.06
C ILE A 482 13.24 10.01 0.72
N GLY A 483 14.05 9.19 0.04
CA GLY A 483 14.61 7.93 0.53
C GLY A 483 13.71 6.70 0.38
N PHE A 484 12.62 6.80 -0.36
CA PHE A 484 11.41 6.01 -0.17
C PHE A 484 11.58 4.47 -0.23
N GLY A 485 11.04 3.78 0.78
CA GLY A 485 11.29 2.37 1.09
C GLY A 485 10.89 1.41 -0.02
N TRP A 486 9.70 1.56 -0.62
CA TRP A 486 9.34 0.72 -1.78
C TRP A 486 10.25 0.97 -2.98
N THR A 487 10.77 2.19 -3.15
CA THR A 487 11.52 2.55 -4.38
C THR A 487 12.87 1.87 -4.29
N ASN A 488 13.48 1.94 -3.11
CA ASN A 488 14.68 1.20 -2.78
C ASN A 488 14.50 -0.31 -3.04
N GLY A 489 13.42 -0.91 -2.54
CA GLY A 489 13.16 -2.34 -2.70
C GLY A 489 12.95 -2.76 -4.15
N VAL A 490 12.12 -2.02 -4.88
CA VAL A 490 11.83 -2.26 -6.30
C VAL A 490 13.08 -2.08 -7.16
N VAL A 491 13.90 -1.05 -6.92
CA VAL A 491 15.15 -0.85 -7.67
C VAL A 491 16.07 -2.07 -7.52
N LEU A 492 16.19 -2.64 -6.31
CA LEU A 492 16.99 -3.85 -6.10
C LEU A 492 16.41 -5.08 -6.81
N GLU A 493 15.09 -5.28 -6.79
CA GLU A 493 14.44 -6.39 -7.52
C GLU A 493 14.59 -6.26 -9.03
N LEU A 494 14.39 -5.06 -9.59
CA LEU A 494 14.54 -4.84 -11.03
C LEU A 494 16.00 -5.00 -11.49
N LEU A 495 16.99 -4.58 -10.68
CA LEU A 495 18.40 -4.82 -10.97
C LEU A 495 18.72 -6.32 -11.00
N LYS A 496 18.18 -7.09 -10.04
CA LYS A 496 18.30 -8.55 -10.03
C LYS A 496 17.66 -9.20 -11.26
N ILE A 497 16.46 -8.77 -11.67
CA ILE A 497 15.77 -9.28 -12.87
C ILE A 497 16.62 -9.07 -14.15
N LEU A 498 17.45 -8.03 -14.18
CA LEU A 498 18.36 -7.73 -15.28
C LEU A 498 19.76 -8.34 -15.12
N ASP A 499 19.99 -9.14 -14.06
CA ASP A 499 21.30 -9.72 -13.71
C ASP A 499 22.41 -8.66 -13.47
N LEU A 500 22.06 -7.52 -12.84
CA LEU A 500 22.94 -6.36 -12.60
C LEU A 500 23.29 -6.11 -11.13
#